data_AF-A0A8T3Z065-F1
#
_entry.id   AF-A0A8T3Z065-F1
#
_cell.length_a   1.000
_cell.length_b   1.000
_cell.length_c   1.000
_cell.angle_alpha   90.00
_cell.angle_beta   90.00
_cell.angle_gamma   90.00
#
_symmetry.space_group_name_H-M   'P 1'
#
loop_
_entity.id
_entity.type
_entity.pdbx_description
1 polymer ?
#
loop_
_entity_poly.entity_id
_entity_poly.type
_entity_poly.pdbx_seq_one_letter_code
_entity_poly.pdbx_strand_id
1 'polypeptide(L)'
;MARWIIRAVDWGNIQRSPTFEAIFNYFYSDSNSLPVPVVFDSAGTRVNQIMQNLTPIFKQLDIMDASLTLDIVKGENKHLAEEIISDWYGKKEEQIPKKNKREITQLYSKIKENVHLRQMQYRNEALLDGGIPEQYLPGMRVPFKHDEKLKLIIPVEENITQDIEDFYKPLENNQPVTEIYGDLVGIKPLKDELDGGIKIAKKQVEYFMKTHEQAIERVNTLIAKIVI
;
A
#
# COMPACT_ATOMS: atom_id res chain seq x y z
N MET A 1 -25.20 -14.66 7.70
CA MET A 1 -25.28 -13.63 6.63
C MET A 1 -23.94 -13.54 5.94
N ALA A 2 -23.89 -13.46 4.61
CA ALA A 2 -22.63 -13.27 3.90
C ALA A 2 -22.11 -11.84 4.17
N ARG A 3 -20.86 -11.71 4.63
CA ARG A 3 -20.18 -10.42 4.79
C ARG A 3 -19.48 -10.07 3.49
N TRP A 4 -19.62 -8.83 3.04
CA TRP A 4 -18.89 -8.30 1.88
C TRP A 4 -17.49 -7.89 2.30
N ILE A 5 -16.54 -7.95 1.37
CA ILE A 5 -15.19 -7.42 1.57
C ILE A 5 -15.02 -6.18 0.69
N ILE A 6 -14.52 -5.11 1.30
CA ILE A 6 -14.01 -3.92 0.63
C ILE A 6 -12.51 -3.87 0.89
N ARG A 7 -11.72 -3.95 -0.18
CA ARG A 7 -10.26 -4.05 -0.08
C ARG A 7 -9.58 -2.80 -0.57
N ALA A 8 -8.83 -2.14 0.30
CA ALA A 8 -7.84 -1.16 -0.16
C ALA A 8 -6.60 -1.88 -0.69
N VAL A 9 -6.06 -1.38 -1.79
CA VAL A 9 -4.89 -1.99 -2.43
C VAL A 9 -3.84 -0.94 -2.74
N ASP A 10 -2.61 -1.21 -2.35
CA ASP A 10 -1.42 -0.47 -2.75
C ASP A 10 -0.36 -1.44 -3.32
N TRP A 11 0.85 -0.95 -3.60
CA TRP A 11 1.91 -1.78 -4.16
C TRP A 11 2.39 -2.91 -3.21
N GLY A 12 2.59 -2.62 -1.91
CA GLY A 12 3.34 -3.48 -0.98
C GLY A 12 2.61 -3.93 0.29
N ASN A 13 1.40 -3.42 0.52
CA ASN A 13 0.61 -3.51 1.74
C ASN A 13 1.37 -3.14 3.01
N ILE A 14 2.10 -2.03 2.99
CA ILE A 14 2.94 -1.58 4.12
C ILE A 14 2.36 -0.32 4.76
N GLN A 15 1.95 0.67 3.97
CA GLN A 15 1.64 1.99 4.49
C GLN A 15 0.20 2.43 4.18
N ARG A 16 -0.16 2.65 2.92
CA ARG A 16 -1.41 3.34 2.55
C ARG A 16 -2.62 2.43 2.66
N SER A 17 -2.61 1.26 2.02
CA SER A 17 -3.77 0.35 2.10
C SER A 17 -4.04 -0.15 3.52
N PRO A 18 -3.04 -0.47 4.38
CA PRO A 18 -3.33 -0.80 5.77
C PRO A 18 -3.80 0.41 6.58
N THR A 19 -3.32 1.63 6.30
CA THR A 19 -3.84 2.84 6.96
C THR A 19 -5.34 3.02 6.68
N PHE A 20 -5.76 2.80 5.43
CA PHE A 20 -7.18 2.74 5.09
C PHE A 20 -7.90 1.68 5.93
N GLU A 21 -7.40 0.43 5.94
CA GLU A 21 -8.04 -0.67 6.70
C GLU A 21 -8.25 -0.31 8.17
N ALA A 22 -7.23 0.26 8.82
CA ALA A 22 -7.27 0.63 10.23
C ALA A 22 -8.38 1.66 10.52
N ILE A 23 -8.38 2.76 9.75
CA ILE A 23 -9.31 3.88 9.94
C ILE A 23 -10.73 3.43 9.62
N PHE A 24 -10.93 2.72 8.52
CA PHE A 24 -12.27 2.30 8.12
C PHE A 24 -12.84 1.24 9.05
N ASN A 25 -12.03 0.30 9.54
CA ASN A 25 -12.51 -0.64 10.54
C ASN A 25 -12.86 0.06 11.86
N TYR A 26 -12.05 1.03 12.30
CA TYR A 26 -12.31 1.78 13.52
C TYR A 26 -13.66 2.53 13.47
N PHE A 27 -13.95 3.22 12.37
CA PHE A 27 -15.18 4.00 12.26
C PHE A 27 -16.41 3.18 11.85
N TYR A 28 -16.24 2.07 11.13
CA TYR A 28 -17.35 1.48 10.39
C TYR A 28 -17.62 -0.01 10.62
N SER A 29 -16.69 -0.81 11.18
CA SER A 29 -16.88 -2.28 11.30
C SER A 29 -18.13 -2.68 12.09
N ASP A 30 -18.52 -1.90 13.09
CA ASP A 30 -19.71 -2.14 13.93
C ASP A 30 -20.78 -1.05 13.76
N SER A 31 -20.65 -0.23 12.72
CA SER A 31 -21.59 0.85 12.46
C SER A 31 -22.77 0.37 11.61
N ASN A 32 -23.93 0.99 11.80
CA ASN A 32 -25.08 0.83 10.90
C ASN A 32 -24.96 1.74 9.66
N SER A 33 -23.76 2.26 9.35
CA SER A 33 -23.57 3.20 8.24
C SER A 33 -23.61 2.53 6.87
N LEU A 34 -23.49 1.20 6.83
CA LEU A 34 -23.49 0.41 5.61
C LEU A 34 -24.76 -0.44 5.53
N PRO A 35 -25.39 -0.55 4.34
CA PRO A 35 -26.63 -1.31 4.18
C PRO A 35 -26.44 -2.84 4.29
N VAL A 36 -25.19 -3.31 4.24
CA VAL A 36 -24.81 -4.71 4.37
C VAL A 36 -23.59 -4.84 5.29
N PRO A 37 -23.42 -5.97 6.01
CA PRO A 37 -22.21 -6.22 6.78
C PRO A 37 -20.97 -6.25 5.88
N VAL A 38 -20.01 -5.36 6.15
CA VAL A 38 -18.74 -5.23 5.42
C VAL A 38 -17.56 -5.52 6.34
N VAL A 39 -16.54 -6.16 5.80
CA VAL A 39 -15.19 -6.22 6.36
C VAL A 39 -14.29 -5.37 5.49
N PHE A 40 -13.58 -4.42 6.10
CA PHE A 40 -12.51 -3.70 5.42
C PHE A 40 -11.21 -4.47 5.60
N ASP A 41 -10.50 -4.70 4.50
CA ASP A 41 -9.17 -5.29 4.53
C ASP A 41 -8.20 -4.55 3.60
N SER A 42 -6.93 -4.93 3.67
CA SER A 42 -5.89 -4.40 2.81
C SER A 42 -5.06 -5.51 2.16
N ALA A 43 -4.57 -5.26 0.94
CA ALA A 43 -3.59 -6.13 0.31
C ALA A 43 -2.66 -5.36 -0.63
N GLY A 44 -1.61 -6.03 -1.10
CA GLY A 44 -0.62 -5.45 -2.01
C GLY A 44 -0.43 -6.27 -3.28
N THR A 45 -0.43 -5.62 -4.44
CA THR A 45 -0.33 -6.29 -5.75
C THR A 45 1.04 -6.92 -5.99
N ARG A 46 2.09 -6.43 -5.31
CA ARG A 46 3.49 -6.80 -5.59
C ARG A 46 4.21 -7.42 -4.39
N VAL A 47 3.47 -7.77 -3.32
CA VAL A 47 4.03 -8.42 -2.11
C VAL A 47 4.86 -9.66 -2.46
N ASN A 48 4.36 -10.54 -3.33
CA ASN A 48 5.10 -11.74 -3.72
C ASN A 48 6.43 -11.40 -4.43
N GLN A 49 6.44 -10.36 -5.27
CA GLN A 49 7.65 -9.91 -5.95
C GLN A 49 8.66 -9.31 -4.97
N ILE A 50 8.19 -8.52 -4.00
CA ILE A 50 9.02 -8.02 -2.90
C ILE A 50 9.67 -9.19 -2.17
N MET A 51 8.88 -10.19 -1.75
CA MET A 51 9.39 -11.35 -1.01
C MET A 51 10.44 -12.12 -1.82
N GLN A 52 10.23 -12.29 -3.12
CA GLN A 52 11.13 -13.03 -4.02
C GLN A 52 12.31 -12.22 -4.56
N ASN A 53 12.49 -10.96 -4.17
CA ASN A 53 13.50 -10.04 -4.72
C ASN A 53 13.34 -9.77 -6.23
N LEU A 54 12.11 -9.78 -6.72
CA LEU A 54 11.74 -9.50 -8.11
C LEU A 54 11.19 -8.08 -8.31
N THR A 55 11.31 -7.23 -7.30
CA THR A 55 11.01 -5.79 -7.39
C THR A 55 11.81 -5.15 -8.53
N PRO A 56 11.21 -4.30 -9.38
CA PRO A 56 11.95 -3.57 -10.42
C PRO A 56 13.12 -2.76 -9.86
N ILE A 57 14.20 -2.61 -10.63
CA ILE A 57 15.45 -2.03 -10.12
C ILE A 57 15.26 -0.61 -9.61
N PHE A 58 14.45 0.21 -10.30
CA PHE A 58 14.17 1.57 -9.84
C PHE A 58 13.53 1.59 -8.44
N LYS A 59 12.61 0.67 -8.13
CA LYS A 59 12.01 0.56 -6.79
C LYS A 59 12.97 -0.01 -5.75
N GLN A 60 13.86 -0.91 -6.14
CA GLN A 60 14.91 -1.37 -5.24
C GLN A 60 15.83 -0.22 -4.83
N LEU A 61 16.16 0.66 -5.79
CA LEU A 61 16.94 1.86 -5.55
C LEU A 61 16.17 2.87 -4.67
N ASP A 62 14.86 3.07 -4.88
CA ASP A 62 14.04 3.88 -3.96
C ASP A 62 14.09 3.37 -2.51
N ILE A 63 14.05 2.04 -2.33
CA ILE A 63 14.13 1.40 -1.00
C ILE A 63 15.53 1.57 -0.40
N MET A 64 16.59 1.53 -1.21
CA MET A 64 17.95 1.85 -0.76
C MET A 64 18.09 3.30 -0.32
N ASP A 65 17.58 4.24 -1.11
CA ASP A 65 17.59 5.66 -0.78
C ASP A 65 16.83 5.93 0.53
N ALA A 66 15.62 5.37 0.66
CA ALA A 66 14.87 5.42 1.92
C ALA A 66 15.65 4.80 3.08
N SER A 67 16.40 3.70 2.86
CA SER A 67 17.21 3.08 3.92
C SER A 67 18.35 3.97 4.42
N LEU A 68 18.92 4.81 3.54
CA LEU A 68 19.94 5.79 3.88
C LEU A 68 19.30 6.97 4.64
N THR A 69 18.23 7.54 4.08
CA THR A 69 17.51 8.69 4.66
C THR A 69 16.96 8.39 6.06
N LEU A 70 16.47 7.17 6.27
CA LEU A 70 15.91 6.73 7.55
C LEU A 70 16.95 6.13 8.52
N ASP A 71 18.24 6.20 8.20
CA ASP A 71 19.37 5.65 8.98
C ASP A 71 19.18 4.17 9.37
N ILE A 72 18.66 3.37 8.42
CA ILE A 72 18.36 1.94 8.60
C ILE A 72 19.58 1.08 8.26
N VAL A 73 20.26 1.40 7.17
CA VAL A 73 21.46 0.67 6.73
C VAL A 73 22.72 1.28 7.35
N LYS A 74 23.62 0.44 7.87
CA LYS A 74 24.85 0.86 8.59
C LYS A 74 26.09 0.10 8.13
N GLY A 75 27.26 0.63 8.48
CA GLY A 75 28.57 0.01 8.21
C GLY A 75 28.85 -0.16 6.72
N GLU A 76 29.44 -1.30 6.33
CA GLU A 76 29.79 -1.60 4.94
C GLU A 76 28.59 -1.54 3.98
N ASN A 77 27.40 -1.97 4.44
CA ASN A 77 26.19 -1.90 3.61
C ASN A 77 25.74 -0.46 3.36
N LYS A 78 26.05 0.49 4.26
CA LYS A 78 25.75 1.91 4.06
C LYS A 78 26.61 2.50 2.97
N HIS A 79 27.92 2.27 3.04
CA HIS A 79 28.85 2.73 2.00
C HIS A 79 28.51 2.15 0.63
N LEU A 80 28.16 0.86 0.58
CA LEU A 80 27.73 0.25 -0.67
C LEU A 80 26.41 0.84 -1.19
N ALA A 81 25.44 1.14 -0.31
CA ALA A 81 24.21 1.81 -0.70
C ALA A 81 24.49 3.21 -1.26
N GLU A 82 25.35 3.99 -0.60
CA GLU A 82 25.75 5.34 -1.04
C GLU A 82 26.38 5.31 -2.43
N GLU A 83 27.30 4.38 -2.67
CA GLU A 83 27.94 4.18 -3.99
C GLU A 83 26.91 3.80 -5.06
N ILE A 84 26.05 2.82 -4.78
CA ILE A 84 25.01 2.38 -5.71
C ILE A 84 24.03 3.50 -6.04
N ILE A 85 23.59 4.27 -5.05
CA ILE A 85 22.66 5.40 -5.24
C ILE A 85 23.34 6.49 -6.07
N SER A 86 24.57 6.88 -5.74
CA SER A 86 25.34 7.85 -6.51
C SER A 86 25.48 7.46 -7.98
N ASP A 87 25.72 6.17 -8.25
CA ASP A 87 25.96 5.70 -9.60
C ASP A 87 24.68 5.50 -10.42
N TRP A 88 23.58 5.07 -9.81
CA TRP A 88 22.43 4.54 -10.55
C TRP A 88 21.08 5.20 -10.24
N TYR A 89 20.94 5.97 -9.17
CA TYR A 89 19.66 6.59 -8.83
C TYR A 89 19.24 7.60 -9.92
N GLY A 90 17.97 7.55 -10.31
CA GLY A 90 17.41 8.36 -11.40
C GLY A 90 17.81 7.95 -12.83
N LYS A 91 18.71 6.97 -13.00
CA LYS A 91 19.04 6.43 -14.33
C LYS A 91 17.97 5.44 -14.81
N LYS A 92 17.81 5.33 -16.13
CA LYS A 92 16.88 4.36 -16.71
C LYS A 92 17.39 2.94 -16.51
N GLU A 93 16.49 2.01 -16.20
CA GLU A 93 16.86 0.63 -15.87
C GLU A 93 17.59 -0.09 -17.01
N GLU A 94 17.35 0.26 -18.27
CA GLU A 94 18.02 -0.31 -19.44
C GLU A 94 19.50 0.08 -19.53
N GLN A 95 19.90 1.17 -18.86
CA GLN A 95 21.28 1.66 -18.85
C GLN A 95 22.15 0.99 -17.79
N ILE A 96 21.55 0.27 -16.85
CA ILE A 96 22.25 -0.36 -15.74
C ILE A 96 22.80 -1.72 -16.19
N PRO A 97 24.14 -1.93 -16.16
CA PRO A 97 24.73 -3.20 -16.55
C PRO A 97 24.21 -4.37 -15.71
N LYS A 98 24.12 -5.57 -16.31
CA LYS A 98 23.61 -6.78 -15.62
C LYS A 98 24.36 -7.09 -14.31
N LYS A 99 25.67 -6.81 -14.25
CA LYS A 99 26.48 -7.00 -13.04
C LYS A 99 25.97 -6.08 -11.91
N ASN A 100 25.81 -4.80 -12.18
CA ASN A 100 25.32 -3.82 -11.21
C ASN A 100 23.87 -4.10 -10.80
N LYS A 101 22.99 -4.55 -11.72
CA LYS A 101 21.63 -5.01 -11.33
C LYS A 101 21.65 -6.13 -10.30
N ARG A 102 22.59 -7.09 -10.41
CA ARG A 102 22.73 -8.17 -9.42
C ARG A 102 23.19 -7.64 -8.07
N GLU A 103 24.13 -6.72 -8.07
CA GLU A 103 24.63 -6.07 -6.85
C GLU A 103 23.54 -5.25 -6.14
N ILE A 104 22.76 -4.49 -6.91
CA ILE A 104 21.57 -3.78 -6.42
C ILE A 104 20.62 -4.78 -5.75
N THR A 105 20.22 -5.85 -6.46
CA THR A 105 19.31 -6.87 -5.90
C THR A 105 19.87 -7.55 -4.65
N GLN A 106 21.18 -7.80 -4.60
CA GLN A 106 21.83 -8.38 -3.43
C GLN A 106 21.72 -7.47 -2.21
N LEU A 107 22.07 -6.20 -2.34
CA LEU A 107 21.96 -5.27 -1.23
C LEU A 107 20.49 -5.03 -0.84
N TYR A 108 19.60 -4.86 -1.82
CA TYR A 108 18.16 -4.74 -1.62
C TYR A 108 17.62 -5.89 -0.77
N SER A 109 18.00 -7.14 -1.09
CA SER A 109 17.55 -8.33 -0.36
C SER A 109 17.91 -8.31 1.13
N LYS A 110 19.01 -7.63 1.50
CA LYS A 110 19.48 -7.49 2.88
C LYS A 110 18.75 -6.40 3.67
N ILE A 111 18.26 -5.36 2.99
CA ILE A 111 17.72 -4.16 3.66
C ILE A 111 16.20 -4.02 3.60
N LYS A 112 15.55 -4.58 2.57
CA LYS A 112 14.12 -4.34 2.27
C LYS A 112 13.19 -4.60 3.45
N GLU A 113 13.50 -5.63 4.24
CA GLU A 113 12.65 -6.02 5.37
C GLU A 113 12.70 -4.98 6.48
N ASN A 114 13.90 -4.47 6.78
CA ASN A 114 14.10 -3.45 7.80
C ASN A 114 13.45 -2.12 7.39
N VAL A 115 13.52 -1.76 6.10
CA VAL A 115 12.84 -0.58 5.57
C VAL A 115 11.33 -0.69 5.73
N HIS A 116 10.73 -1.80 5.28
CA HIS A 116 9.28 -2.00 5.41
C HIS A 116 8.83 -2.09 6.88
N LEU A 117 9.62 -2.73 7.75
CA LEU A 117 9.35 -2.77 9.20
C LEU A 117 9.35 -1.36 9.80
N ARG A 118 10.32 -0.52 9.43
CA ARG A 118 10.37 0.86 9.90
C ARG A 118 9.18 1.68 9.39
N GLN A 119 8.77 1.50 8.13
CA GLN A 119 7.59 2.15 7.57
C GLN A 119 6.30 1.72 8.29
N MET A 120 6.16 0.44 8.61
CA MET A 120 5.05 -0.07 9.43
C MET A 120 5.05 0.57 10.82
N GLN A 121 6.22 0.69 11.46
CA GLN A 121 6.33 1.35 12.76
C GLN A 121 5.85 2.82 12.68
N TYR A 122 6.31 3.57 11.68
CA TYR A 122 5.85 4.95 11.48
C TYR A 122 4.35 5.05 11.20
N ARG A 123 3.80 4.13 10.41
CA ARG A 123 2.35 4.05 10.16
C ARG A 123 1.60 3.82 11.47
N ASN A 124 2.01 2.84 12.27
CA ASN A 124 1.34 2.49 13.51
C ASN A 124 1.44 3.62 14.55
N GLU A 125 2.61 4.25 14.67
CA GLU A 125 2.80 5.45 15.49
C GLU A 125 1.88 6.59 15.05
N ALA A 126 1.81 6.86 13.74
CA ALA A 126 0.93 7.88 13.19
C ALA A 126 -0.57 7.56 13.40
N LEU A 127 -0.97 6.30 13.32
CA LEU A 127 -2.34 5.86 13.58
C LEU A 127 -2.72 6.07 15.05
N LEU A 128 -1.85 5.68 15.98
CA LEU A 128 -2.03 5.91 17.42
C LEU A 128 -2.12 7.42 17.73
N ASP A 129 -1.22 8.22 17.16
CA ASP A 129 -1.23 9.68 17.27
C ASP A 129 -2.52 10.29 16.69
N GLY A 130 -3.08 9.67 15.64
CA GLY A 130 -4.36 10.02 15.02
C GLY A 130 -5.59 9.57 15.81
N GLY A 131 -5.41 8.90 16.95
CA GLY A 131 -6.49 8.43 17.82
C GLY A 131 -7.06 7.05 17.45
N ILE A 132 -6.40 6.31 16.55
CA ILE A 132 -6.81 4.94 16.20
C ILE A 132 -6.31 3.96 17.28
N PRO A 133 -7.20 3.21 17.96
CA PRO A 133 -6.79 2.29 19.01
C PRO A 133 -5.91 1.13 18.52
N GLU A 134 -5.08 0.58 19.41
CA GLU A 134 -4.11 -0.46 19.08
C GLU A 134 -4.73 -1.71 18.45
N GLN A 135 -5.95 -2.10 18.87
CA GLN A 135 -6.63 -3.28 18.32
C GLN A 135 -7.02 -3.17 16.84
N TYR A 136 -7.00 -1.95 16.27
CA TYR A 136 -7.26 -1.71 14.85
C TYR A 136 -5.98 -1.59 14.02
N LEU A 137 -4.80 -1.69 14.64
CA LEU A 137 -3.54 -1.59 13.91
C LEU A 137 -3.33 -2.85 13.04
N PRO A 138 -3.20 -2.69 11.72
CA PRO A 138 -3.13 -3.82 10.80
C PRO A 138 -1.73 -4.43 10.80
N GLY A 139 -1.63 -5.66 10.31
CA GLY A 139 -0.35 -6.31 10.05
C GLY A 139 0.40 -5.76 8.84
N MET A 140 1.26 -6.61 8.26
CA MET A 140 2.01 -6.35 7.02
C MET A 140 1.84 -7.49 6.02
N ARG A 141 2.20 -7.21 4.75
CA ARG A 141 2.49 -8.21 3.71
C ARG A 141 1.32 -9.15 3.39
N VAL A 142 0.10 -8.64 3.30
CA VAL A 142 -1.03 -9.41 2.78
C VAL A 142 -0.97 -9.34 1.25
N PRO A 143 -0.68 -10.45 0.54
CA PRO A 143 -0.63 -10.43 -0.92
C PRO A 143 -2.04 -10.29 -1.49
N PHE A 144 -2.15 -9.56 -2.60
CA PHE A 144 -3.40 -9.48 -3.35
C PHE A 144 -3.79 -10.87 -3.89
N LYS A 145 -5.01 -11.31 -3.57
CA LYS A 145 -5.54 -12.64 -3.92
C LYS A 145 -7.04 -12.55 -4.20
N HIS A 146 -7.54 -13.50 -4.99
CA HIS A 146 -8.97 -13.66 -5.22
C HIS A 146 -9.71 -14.02 -3.92
N ASP A 147 -10.90 -13.45 -3.74
CA ASP A 147 -11.85 -13.81 -2.68
C ASP A 147 -13.28 -13.66 -3.24
N GLU A 148 -14.11 -14.70 -3.11
CA GLU A 148 -15.48 -14.72 -3.66
C GLU A 148 -16.41 -13.68 -2.98
N LYS A 149 -16.07 -13.24 -1.76
CA LYS A 149 -16.80 -12.22 -1.00
C LYS A 149 -16.30 -10.81 -1.28
N LEU A 150 -15.23 -10.65 -2.04
CA LEU A 150 -14.73 -9.34 -2.46
C LEU A 150 -15.69 -8.71 -3.46
N LYS A 151 -16.24 -7.55 -3.10
CA LYS A 151 -17.22 -6.83 -3.93
C LYS A 151 -16.73 -5.48 -4.43
N LEU A 152 -15.81 -4.85 -3.69
CA LEU A 152 -15.20 -3.58 -4.07
C LEU A 152 -13.70 -3.62 -3.80
N ILE A 153 -12.92 -3.20 -4.79
CA ILE A 153 -11.49 -2.94 -4.66
C ILE A 153 -11.27 -1.44 -4.79
N ILE A 154 -10.45 -0.91 -3.90
CA ILE A 154 -10.12 0.50 -3.82
C ILE A 154 -8.60 0.65 -4.00
N PRO A 155 -8.11 0.81 -5.24
CA PRO A 155 -6.73 1.22 -5.48
C PRO A 155 -6.50 2.57 -4.79
N VAL A 156 -5.49 2.65 -3.91
CA VAL A 156 -5.11 3.93 -3.27
C VAL A 156 -4.16 4.76 -4.15
N GLU A 157 -3.73 4.19 -5.27
CA GLU A 157 -2.84 4.80 -6.26
C GLU A 157 -3.36 4.52 -7.68
N GLU A 158 -3.25 5.49 -8.58
CA GLU A 158 -3.73 5.36 -9.96
C GLU A 158 -3.01 4.23 -10.71
N ASN A 159 -1.69 4.11 -10.53
CA ASN A 159 -0.84 3.12 -11.20
C ASN A 159 -1.11 1.67 -10.77
N ILE A 160 -1.84 1.43 -9.67
CA ILE A 160 -2.19 0.09 -9.19
C ILE A 160 -3.50 -0.41 -9.83
N THR A 161 -4.32 0.50 -10.36
CA THR A 161 -5.61 0.16 -10.99
C THR A 161 -5.43 -0.84 -12.12
N GLN A 162 -4.47 -0.61 -13.01
CA GLN A 162 -4.20 -1.53 -14.12
C GLN A 162 -3.73 -2.91 -13.62
N ASP A 163 -2.89 -2.95 -12.58
CA ASP A 163 -2.44 -4.20 -11.97
C ASP A 163 -3.63 -5.04 -11.46
N ILE A 164 -4.66 -4.38 -10.94
CA ILE A 164 -5.89 -5.03 -10.45
C ILE A 164 -6.76 -5.52 -11.61
N GLU A 165 -6.98 -4.67 -12.61
CA GLU A 165 -7.76 -5.04 -13.81
C GLU A 165 -7.16 -6.25 -14.51
N ASP A 166 -5.83 -6.24 -14.73
CA ASP A 166 -5.11 -7.33 -15.35
C ASP A 166 -5.22 -8.63 -14.55
N PHE A 167 -5.21 -8.54 -13.21
CA PHE A 167 -5.36 -9.70 -12.32
C PHE A 167 -6.74 -10.35 -12.43
N TYR A 168 -7.81 -9.56 -12.59
CA TYR A 168 -9.19 -10.05 -12.68
C TYR A 168 -9.67 -10.32 -14.11
N LYS A 169 -8.93 -9.92 -15.13
CA LYS A 169 -9.26 -10.19 -16.54
C LYS A 169 -9.62 -11.67 -16.85
N PRO A 170 -8.99 -12.70 -16.25
CA PRO A 170 -9.40 -14.09 -16.47
C PRO A 170 -10.74 -14.47 -15.81
N LEU A 171 -11.29 -13.58 -14.96
CA LEU A 171 -12.44 -13.80 -14.08
C LEU A 171 -13.56 -12.76 -14.32
N GLU A 172 -13.66 -12.19 -15.54
CA GLU A 172 -14.56 -11.06 -15.89
C GLU A 172 -15.98 -11.16 -15.29
N ASN A 173 -16.59 -12.35 -15.32
CA ASN A 173 -17.96 -12.55 -14.81
C ASN A 173 -18.10 -12.43 -13.28
N ASN A 174 -17.01 -12.48 -12.53
CA ASN A 174 -16.95 -12.42 -11.06
C ASN A 174 -16.01 -11.29 -10.57
N GLN A 175 -15.68 -10.33 -11.43
CA GLN A 175 -14.77 -9.24 -11.07
C GLN A 175 -15.45 -8.28 -10.06
N PRO A 176 -14.79 -7.95 -8.94
CA PRO A 176 -15.26 -6.90 -8.04
C PRO A 176 -15.26 -5.54 -8.74
N VAL A 177 -16.14 -4.64 -8.32
CA VAL A 177 -16.07 -3.24 -8.76
C VAL A 177 -14.74 -2.65 -8.33
N THR A 178 -14.12 -1.83 -9.18
CA THR A 178 -12.84 -1.16 -8.89
C THR A 178 -13.02 0.35 -9.02
N GLU A 179 -12.70 1.09 -7.95
CA GLU A 179 -12.84 2.56 -7.89
C GLU A 179 -11.66 3.14 -7.12
N ILE A 180 -10.88 4.02 -7.76
CA ILE A 180 -9.70 4.64 -7.16
C ILE A 180 -10.13 5.49 -5.96
N TYR A 181 -9.42 5.40 -4.83
CA TYR A 181 -9.79 6.12 -3.60
C TYR A 181 -9.96 7.63 -3.85
N GLY A 182 -9.06 8.22 -4.62
CA GLY A 182 -9.12 9.65 -4.94
C GLY A 182 -10.41 10.07 -5.63
N ASP A 183 -10.97 9.22 -6.49
CA ASP A 183 -12.24 9.46 -7.17
C ASP A 183 -13.43 9.35 -6.22
N LEU A 184 -13.32 8.52 -5.17
CA LEU A 184 -14.34 8.42 -4.14
C LEU A 184 -14.53 9.72 -3.36
N VAL A 185 -13.45 10.50 -3.20
CA VAL A 185 -13.40 11.70 -2.34
C VAL A 185 -13.15 12.99 -3.12
N GLY A 186 -13.03 12.92 -4.45
CA GLY A 186 -12.77 14.07 -5.32
C GLY A 186 -11.41 14.74 -5.10
N ILE A 187 -10.41 14.01 -4.60
CA ILE A 187 -9.06 14.52 -4.29
C ILE A 187 -8.02 13.61 -4.94
N LYS A 188 -6.91 14.18 -5.40
CA LYS A 188 -5.81 13.39 -5.99
C LYS A 188 -5.34 12.26 -5.07
N PRO A 189 -5.05 11.07 -5.61
CA PRO A 189 -4.50 9.96 -4.85
C PRO A 189 -3.17 10.29 -4.16
N LEU A 190 -2.90 9.58 -3.06
CA LEU A 190 -1.66 9.74 -2.29
C LEU A 190 -0.46 9.23 -3.09
N LYS A 191 0.56 10.08 -3.22
CA LYS A 191 1.85 9.69 -3.79
C LYS A 191 2.59 8.71 -2.88
N ASP A 192 3.40 7.85 -3.49
CA ASP A 192 4.36 6.99 -2.79
C ASP A 192 5.58 7.82 -2.40
N GLU A 193 5.80 8.03 -1.10
CA GLU A 193 6.87 8.87 -0.53
C GLU A 193 7.64 8.04 0.52
N LEU A 194 8.47 7.10 0.05
CA LEU A 194 9.12 6.07 0.88
C LEU A 194 10.13 6.61 1.90
N ASP A 195 10.77 7.74 1.60
CA ASP A 195 11.84 8.39 2.35
C ASP A 195 11.33 9.38 3.42
N GLY A 196 10.06 9.80 3.34
CA GLY A 196 9.54 10.87 4.17
C GLY A 196 9.17 10.49 5.62
N GLY A 197 9.39 9.23 6.01
CA GLY A 197 9.34 8.76 7.39
C GLY A 197 8.02 9.03 8.13
N ILE A 198 8.11 9.31 9.43
CA ILE A 198 6.93 9.56 10.30
C ILE A 198 6.07 10.74 9.81
N LYS A 199 6.69 11.77 9.23
CA LYS A 199 5.97 12.95 8.73
C LYS A 199 5.00 12.57 7.61
N ILE A 200 5.44 11.73 6.68
CA ILE A 200 4.56 11.24 5.60
C ILE A 200 3.53 10.26 6.14
N ALA A 201 3.87 9.39 7.08
CA ALA A 201 2.89 8.52 7.72
C ALA A 201 1.75 9.33 8.38
N LYS A 202 2.08 10.41 9.12
CA LYS A 202 1.09 11.33 9.70
C LYS A 202 0.22 12.00 8.64
N LYS A 203 0.83 12.49 7.55
CA LYS A 203 0.09 13.08 6.41
C LYS A 203 -0.89 12.08 5.79
N GLN A 204 -0.52 10.80 5.67
CA GLN A 204 -1.41 9.76 5.14
C GLN A 204 -2.56 9.44 6.10
N VAL A 205 -2.29 9.34 7.40
CA VAL A 205 -3.34 9.17 8.41
C VAL A 205 -4.28 10.36 8.38
N GLU A 206 -3.78 11.59 8.41
CA GLU A 206 -4.59 12.81 8.31
C GLU A 206 -5.44 12.85 7.04
N TYR A 207 -4.90 12.41 5.91
CA TYR A 207 -5.65 12.34 4.66
C TYR A 207 -6.88 11.45 4.82
N PHE A 208 -6.71 10.18 5.21
CA PHE A 208 -7.82 9.26 5.39
C PHE A 208 -8.77 9.67 6.52
N MET A 209 -8.25 10.23 7.61
CA MET A 209 -9.05 10.79 8.71
C MET A 209 -9.92 11.97 8.27
N LYS A 210 -9.50 12.76 7.27
CA LYS A 210 -10.29 13.88 6.76
C LYS A 210 -11.31 13.48 5.70
N THR A 211 -11.12 12.33 5.05
CA THR A 211 -11.88 11.94 3.85
C THR A 211 -12.72 10.67 4.02
N HIS A 212 -12.63 9.96 5.16
CA HIS A 212 -13.33 8.69 5.35
C HIS A 212 -14.86 8.80 5.25
N GLU A 213 -15.47 9.88 5.75
CA GLU A 213 -16.92 10.08 5.68
C GLU A 213 -17.41 10.20 4.22
N GLN A 214 -16.73 11.03 3.43
CA GLN A 214 -17.02 11.20 2.00
C GLN A 214 -16.83 9.90 1.24
N ALA A 215 -15.74 9.17 1.53
CA ALA A 215 -15.48 7.88 0.92
C ALA A 215 -16.59 6.87 1.22
N ILE A 216 -17.08 6.81 2.47
CA ILE A 216 -18.16 5.91 2.86
C ILE A 216 -19.50 6.26 2.20
N GLU A 217 -19.83 7.54 2.06
CA GLU A 217 -21.03 7.96 1.32
C GLU A 217 -21.00 7.43 -0.13
N ARG A 218 -19.83 7.57 -0.78
CA ARG A 218 -19.65 7.06 -2.13
C ARG A 218 -19.69 5.54 -2.18
N VAL A 219 -19.05 4.85 -1.24
CA VAL A 219 -19.10 3.39 -1.07
C VAL A 219 -20.54 2.91 -0.91
N ASN A 220 -21.36 3.59 -0.11
CA ASN A 220 -22.78 3.26 0.04
C ASN A 220 -23.54 3.32 -1.28
N THR A 221 -23.27 4.35 -2.08
CA THR A 221 -23.87 4.49 -3.41
C THR A 221 -23.46 3.35 -4.34
N LEU A 222 -22.20 2.90 -4.26
CA LEU A 222 -21.69 1.77 -5.06
C LEU A 222 -22.32 0.46 -4.60
N ILE A 223 -22.37 0.20 -3.29
CA ILE A 223 -23.00 -0.99 -2.72
C ILE A 223 -24.46 -1.09 -3.17
N ALA A 224 -25.22 -0.01 -3.08
CA ALA A 224 -26.62 0.01 -3.50
C ALA A 224 -26.80 -0.41 -4.97
N LYS A 225 -25.84 -0.10 -5.86
CA LYS A 225 -25.87 -0.51 -7.27
C LYS A 225 -25.47 -1.98 -7.49
N ILE A 226 -24.67 -2.56 -6.59
CA ILE A 226 -24.21 -3.95 -6.68
C ILE A 226 -25.24 -4.92 -6.09
N VAL A 227 -26.05 -4.48 -5.11
CA VAL A 227 -27.08 -5.30 -4.46
C VAL A 227 -28.36 -5.44 -5.33
N ILE A 228 -28.62 -4.47 -6.22
CA ILE A 228 -29.77 -4.48 -7.15
C ILE A 228 -29.46 -5.39 -8.34
#